data_AF-W2P3U1-F1
#
_entry.id   AF-W2P3U1-F1
#
_cell.length_a   1.000
_cell.length_b   1.000
_cell.length_c   1.000
_cell.angle_alpha   90.00
_cell.angle_beta   90.00
_cell.angle_gamma   90.00
#
_symmetry.space_group_name_H-M   'P 1'
#
loop_
_entity.id
_entity.type
_entity.pdbx_description
1 polymer ?
#
loop_
_entity_poly.entity_id
_entity_poly.type
_entity_poly.pdbx_seq_one_letter_code
_entity_poly.pdbx_strand_id
1 'polypeptide(L)'
;MKIYVAVAASALALSSVNAVSDREVSLSAELEVTERPSYRSRALVASTSTSFVRSLKKTPNSDKYHTKPVRVIQARVQSDAPIWNETTNAFGSKYYDTAEEQFRGALDTVNTASVEGALMYVQAEGINYNTRSEEDRCWRKNGMQYVVFYDIVFAQTNETVAEYESEYGPMLPMDGGQCTPISGTNVFSKECVSLNGNTSVPNLGPFIGGESKETDARAPYPNCWWYSFPNNCPLQKWANKTEECRDSTRQGLCDMDTLPDGISCTYNYRILGYVPIDDAVGITAMTNKATGEKYANFTEFCEAGGVEFQASEAGVWNASIPFWKDPQNATANAVRTQKLLSAYANLLKSNKSSQIESAVIRHMQPLPTVAELTAGNPPCYFNVKDCDSEFGCKRELYGQMCTLCNSTATGCVPPPENFTFPTLAKAVVTVDATTGSTASSSVLAAGVAVASVVLSVLLA
;
A
#
# COMPACT_ATOMS: atom_id res chain seq x y z
N MET A 1 10.53 -63.82 -36.97
CA MET A 1 10.34 -62.36 -36.92
C MET A 1 9.09 -62.10 -36.10
N LYS A 2 9.28 -61.97 -34.78
CA LYS A 2 8.24 -61.70 -33.74
C LYS A 2 8.46 -60.23 -33.33
N ILE A 3 7.45 -59.40 -33.06
CA ILE A 3 6.75 -59.18 -31.78
C ILE A 3 5.73 -58.05 -32.10
N TYR A 4 4.41 -58.28 -32.15
CA TYR A 4 3.35 -58.10 -31.13
C TYR A 4 3.43 -56.89 -30.18
N VAL A 5 2.30 -56.19 -30.01
CA VAL A 5 1.63 -55.71 -28.75
C VAL A 5 0.72 -54.54 -29.17
N ALA A 6 -0.60 -54.73 -29.36
CA ALA A 6 -1.67 -54.95 -28.37
C ALA A 6 -1.85 -53.78 -27.38
N VAL A 7 -2.88 -52.95 -27.60
CA VAL A 7 -3.61 -52.31 -26.49
C VAL A 7 -5.06 -52.69 -26.64
N ALA A 8 -5.54 -53.41 -25.64
CA ALA A 8 -6.85 -54.03 -25.56
C ALA A 8 -7.95 -52.97 -25.39
N ALA A 9 -8.94 -52.99 -26.28
CA ALA A 9 -10.28 -52.49 -26.00
C ALA A 9 -11.13 -53.71 -25.59
N SER A 10 -11.30 -53.91 -24.29
CA SER A 10 -12.22 -54.92 -23.76
C SER A 10 -13.57 -54.26 -23.51
N ALA A 11 -14.54 -54.59 -24.36
CA ALA A 11 -15.96 -54.44 -24.09
C ALA A 11 -16.50 -55.79 -23.60
N LEU A 12 -17.07 -55.83 -22.40
CA LEU A 12 -17.90 -56.88 -21.78
C LEU A 12 -18.39 -56.25 -20.46
N ALA A 13 -19.65 -56.27 -20.03
CA ALA A 13 -20.94 -56.60 -20.62
C ALA A 13 -21.96 -55.86 -19.74
N LEU A 14 -22.89 -55.11 -20.33
CA LEU A 14 -24.06 -54.57 -19.61
C LEU A 14 -25.18 -55.60 -19.72
N SER A 15 -25.45 -56.30 -18.61
CA SER A 15 -26.63 -57.14 -18.45
C SER A 15 -27.74 -56.39 -17.71
N SER A 16 -28.86 -56.25 -18.41
CA SER A 16 -30.26 -56.22 -17.96
C SER A 16 -30.72 -55.24 -16.88
N VAL A 17 -31.44 -54.21 -17.37
CA VAL A 17 -32.79 -53.72 -16.97
C VAL A 17 -33.26 -53.96 -15.52
N ASN A 18 -33.50 -52.88 -14.77
CA ASN A 18 -34.85 -52.49 -14.33
C ASN A 18 -34.91 -51.06 -13.81
N ALA A 19 -36.05 -50.44 -14.05
CA ALA A 19 -36.28 -49.01 -14.12
C ALA A 19 -36.78 -48.37 -12.81
N VAL A 20 -36.78 -47.02 -12.84
CA VAL A 20 -37.58 -46.05 -12.06
C VAL A 20 -37.04 -45.67 -10.68
N SER A 21 -36.48 -44.47 -10.56
CA SER A 21 -37.14 -43.31 -9.91
C SER A 21 -36.21 -42.09 -9.91
N ASP A 22 -36.64 -41.05 -10.63
CA ASP A 22 -35.99 -39.74 -10.72
C ASP A 22 -36.04 -38.99 -9.38
N ARG A 23 -34.87 -38.53 -8.91
CA ARG A 23 -34.63 -37.16 -8.37
C ARG A 23 -33.20 -37.04 -7.85
N GLU A 24 -32.28 -36.60 -8.70
CA GLU A 24 -31.09 -35.89 -8.26
C GLU A 24 -31.19 -34.43 -8.69
N VAL A 25 -31.09 -33.55 -7.70
CA VAL A 25 -31.07 -32.10 -7.80
C VAL A 25 -29.69 -31.71 -8.34
N SER A 26 -29.61 -31.39 -9.62
CA SER A 26 -28.44 -30.74 -10.20
C SER A 26 -28.50 -29.24 -9.91
N LEU A 27 -27.49 -28.76 -9.20
CA LEU A 27 -27.27 -27.36 -8.84
C LEU A 27 -26.53 -26.68 -10.00
N SER A 28 -27.27 -26.18 -10.98
CA SER A 28 -26.75 -25.29 -12.02
C SER A 28 -27.53 -23.99 -11.99
N ALA A 29 -27.05 -22.99 -11.24
CA ALA A 29 -27.52 -21.62 -11.37
C ALA A 29 -26.57 -20.90 -12.34
N GLU A 30 -26.92 -20.92 -13.62
CA GLU A 30 -26.31 -20.09 -14.65
C GLU A 30 -26.65 -18.62 -14.39
N LEU A 31 -25.61 -17.79 -14.45
CA LEU A 31 -25.68 -16.34 -14.48
C LEU A 31 -26.23 -15.92 -15.86
N GLU A 32 -27.51 -15.56 -15.94
CA GLU A 32 -28.03 -14.80 -17.07
C GLU A 32 -28.14 -13.31 -16.69
N VAL A 33 -27.09 -12.55 -17.03
CA VAL A 33 -27.15 -11.09 -17.11
C VAL A 33 -27.73 -10.73 -18.47
N THR A 34 -29.02 -10.39 -18.51
CA THR A 34 -29.62 -9.76 -19.69
C THR A 34 -29.63 -8.25 -19.50
N GLU A 35 -28.69 -7.55 -20.14
CA GLU A 35 -28.69 -6.09 -20.24
C GLU A 35 -29.77 -5.62 -21.23
N ARG A 36 -30.64 -4.71 -20.76
CA ARG A 36 -31.33 -3.73 -21.63
C ARG A 36 -31.09 -2.33 -21.08
N PRO A 37 -30.77 -1.34 -21.93
CA PRO A 37 -30.33 -0.02 -21.47
C PRO A 37 -31.53 0.85 -21.07
N SER A 38 -31.68 1.11 -19.77
CA SER A 38 -32.56 2.16 -19.28
C SER A 38 -31.74 3.41 -18.94
N TYR A 39 -31.74 4.36 -19.87
CA TYR A 39 -31.31 5.73 -19.64
C TYR A 39 -32.31 6.42 -18.68
N ARG A 40 -32.14 6.25 -17.37
CA ARG A 40 -32.62 7.13 -16.30
C ARG A 40 -32.31 6.51 -14.94
N SER A 41 -31.14 6.82 -14.38
CA SER A 41 -30.85 6.86 -12.93
C SER A 41 -29.41 7.33 -12.71
N ARG A 42 -29.12 8.61 -12.98
CA ARG A 42 -27.79 9.21 -12.70
C ARG A 42 -27.74 9.93 -11.34
N ALA A 43 -28.77 9.75 -10.51
CA ALA A 43 -28.91 10.45 -9.24
C ALA A 43 -29.58 9.55 -8.21
N LEU A 44 -28.85 8.56 -7.67
CA LEU A 44 -29.03 8.05 -6.30
C LEU A 44 -27.93 7.06 -5.86
N VAL A 45 -26.67 7.27 -6.25
CA VAL A 45 -25.51 6.67 -5.56
C VAL A 45 -24.41 7.73 -5.51
N ALA A 46 -24.65 8.80 -4.77
CA ALA A 46 -23.52 9.53 -4.19
C ALA A 46 -22.95 8.60 -3.10
N SER A 47 -22.09 7.67 -3.52
CA SER A 47 -21.51 6.68 -2.63
C SER A 47 -20.81 7.38 -1.45
N THR A 48 -21.11 6.92 -0.23
CA THR A 48 -20.37 7.20 1.01
C THR A 48 -18.87 6.94 0.87
N SER A 49 -18.44 6.21 -0.18
CA SER A 49 -17.05 6.07 -0.58
C SER A 49 -16.38 7.43 -0.83
N THR A 50 -16.96 8.33 -1.64
CA THR A 50 -16.33 9.64 -1.94
C THR A 50 -16.47 10.68 -0.82
N SER A 51 -17.19 10.38 0.26
CA SER A 51 -17.46 11.37 1.31
C SER A 51 -16.21 11.80 2.07
N PHE A 52 -15.28 10.87 2.32
CA PHE A 52 -14.03 11.14 3.04
C PHE A 52 -13.18 12.20 2.34
N VAL A 53 -12.83 11.99 1.07
CA VAL A 53 -12.02 12.95 0.32
C VAL A 53 -12.73 14.30 0.19
N ARG A 54 -14.07 14.30 0.11
CA ARG A 54 -14.87 15.54 0.05
C ARG A 54 -14.97 16.27 1.39
N SER A 55 -14.81 15.58 2.52
CA SER A 55 -14.82 16.23 3.84
C SER A 55 -13.51 16.92 4.18
N LEU A 56 -12.43 16.59 3.46
CA LEU A 56 -11.12 17.22 3.66
C LEU A 56 -11.09 18.63 3.05
N LYS A 57 -10.51 19.56 3.81
CA LYS A 57 -10.29 20.96 3.46
C LYS A 57 -9.17 21.06 2.42
N LYS A 58 -9.43 21.80 1.35
CA LYS A 58 -8.40 22.09 0.34
C LYS A 58 -7.54 23.24 0.80
N THR A 59 -6.23 23.07 0.73
CA THR A 59 -5.28 24.17 0.87
C THR A 59 -5.25 24.99 -0.41
N PRO A 60 -5.52 26.32 -0.35
CA PRO A 60 -5.37 27.17 -1.52
C PRO A 60 -3.90 27.23 -1.95
N ASN A 61 -3.64 26.98 -3.24
CA ASN A 61 -2.32 27.17 -3.85
C ASN A 61 -2.44 27.94 -5.16
N SER A 62 -1.35 28.58 -5.55
CA SER A 62 -1.27 29.43 -6.75
C SER A 62 -0.47 28.81 -7.88
N ASP A 63 0.11 27.62 -7.69
CA ASP A 63 1.03 27.09 -8.70
C ASP A 63 0.26 26.58 -9.91
N LYS A 64 0.94 26.61 -11.04
CA LYS A 64 0.34 26.32 -12.35
C LYS A 64 -0.09 24.86 -12.47
N TYR A 65 0.55 23.96 -11.72
CA TYR A 65 0.26 22.53 -11.78
C TYR A 65 0.66 21.83 -10.49
N HIS A 66 -0.19 20.88 -10.08
CA HIS A 66 0.08 19.91 -9.03
C HIS A 66 -0.51 18.57 -9.44
N THR A 67 0.14 17.51 -8.95
CA THR A 67 -0.46 16.17 -8.99
C THR A 67 -1.84 16.21 -8.34
N LYS A 68 -2.76 15.43 -8.89
CA LYS A 68 -4.13 15.35 -8.40
C LYS A 68 -4.20 14.32 -7.28
N PRO A 69 -4.94 14.60 -6.19
CA PRO A 69 -5.12 13.65 -5.12
C PRO A 69 -5.70 12.31 -5.61
N VAL A 70 -5.04 11.22 -5.25
CA VAL A 70 -5.46 9.84 -5.55
C VAL A 70 -5.81 9.15 -4.25
N ARG A 71 -6.95 8.48 -4.26
CA ARG A 71 -7.47 7.70 -3.15
C ARG A 71 -7.20 6.21 -3.36
N VAL A 72 -6.65 5.55 -2.35
CA VAL A 72 -6.25 4.15 -2.36
C VAL A 72 -6.70 3.46 -1.08
N ILE A 73 -6.91 2.14 -1.16
CA ILE A 73 -7.05 1.32 0.04
C ILE A 73 -5.78 0.49 0.18
N GLN A 74 -5.19 0.55 1.37
CA GLN A 74 -4.00 -0.20 1.71
C GLN A 74 -4.19 -0.89 3.06
N ALA A 75 -3.31 -1.82 3.37
CA ALA A 75 -3.34 -2.56 4.62
C ALA A 75 -2.00 -2.47 5.34
N ARG A 76 -2.05 -2.48 6.67
CA ARG A 76 -0.87 -2.59 7.52
C ARG A 76 -1.04 -3.76 8.47
N VAL A 77 0.00 -4.59 8.56
CA VAL A 77 0.09 -5.61 9.59
C VAL A 77 0.75 -4.99 10.81
N GLN A 78 0.06 -4.98 11.94
CA GLN A 78 0.54 -4.32 13.16
C GLN A 78 0.23 -5.13 14.42
N SER A 79 0.91 -4.79 15.51
CA SER A 79 0.81 -5.47 16.80
C SER A 79 -0.32 -4.95 17.68
N ASP A 80 -0.93 -3.83 17.31
CA ASP A 80 -1.97 -3.17 18.07
C ASP A 80 -3.24 -2.95 17.29
N ALA A 81 -4.37 -3.12 17.97
CA ALA A 81 -5.66 -2.73 17.45
C ALA A 81 -5.80 -1.19 17.51
N PRO A 82 -6.24 -0.55 16.41
CA PRO A 82 -6.69 0.84 16.45
C PRO A 82 -7.80 1.04 17.48
N ILE A 83 -7.78 2.17 18.17
CA ILE A 83 -8.81 2.56 19.15
C ILE A 83 -9.76 3.58 18.54
N TRP A 84 -11.05 3.47 18.87
CA TRP A 84 -12.04 4.46 18.44
C TRP A 84 -11.99 5.70 19.32
N ASN A 85 -11.86 6.87 18.70
CA ASN A 85 -11.92 8.15 19.37
C ASN A 85 -13.29 8.80 19.12
N GLU A 86 -14.10 8.91 20.18
CA GLU A 86 -15.45 9.49 20.11
C GLU A 86 -15.45 10.99 19.77
N THR A 87 -14.38 11.71 20.07
CA THR A 87 -14.29 13.16 19.82
C THR A 87 -14.12 13.42 18.32
N THR A 88 -13.26 12.65 17.65
CA THR A 88 -13.00 12.80 16.22
C THR A 88 -13.83 11.86 15.36
N ASN A 89 -14.58 10.93 15.97
CA ASN A 89 -15.30 9.86 15.27
C ASN A 89 -14.38 9.10 14.30
N ALA A 90 -13.17 8.77 14.76
CA ALA A 90 -12.15 8.13 13.96
C ALA A 90 -11.35 7.11 14.76
N PHE A 91 -10.81 6.11 14.07
CA PHE A 91 -9.82 5.20 14.65
C PHE A 91 -8.43 5.84 14.64
N GLY A 92 -7.69 5.65 15.73
CA GLY A 92 -6.30 6.11 15.88
C GLY A 92 -5.41 5.10 16.59
N SER A 93 -4.14 5.43 16.72
CA SER A 93 -3.15 4.62 17.44
C SER A 93 -3.46 4.55 18.93
N LYS A 94 -3.28 3.38 19.55
CA LYS A 94 -3.50 3.21 21.00
C LYS A 94 -2.40 3.77 21.89
N TYR A 95 -1.27 4.19 21.32
CA TYR A 95 -0.06 4.58 22.06
C TYR A 95 -0.05 6.06 22.47
N TYR A 96 -1.10 6.80 22.14
CA TYR A 96 -1.19 8.23 22.37
C TYR A 96 -2.53 8.61 22.99
N ASP A 97 -2.55 9.75 23.69
CA ASP A 97 -3.72 10.17 24.48
C ASP A 97 -4.59 11.19 23.76
N THR A 98 -4.00 12.06 22.93
CA THR A 98 -4.73 13.10 22.20
C THR A 98 -5.15 12.60 20.81
N ALA A 99 -6.30 13.08 20.32
CA ALA A 99 -6.81 12.64 19.02
C ALA A 99 -5.85 12.95 17.85
N GLU A 100 -5.14 14.07 17.93
CA GLU A 100 -4.14 14.48 16.94
C GLU A 100 -2.93 13.53 16.95
N GLU A 101 -2.40 13.19 18.12
CA GLU A 101 -1.29 12.25 18.24
C GLU A 101 -1.69 10.83 17.88
N GLN A 102 -2.91 10.40 18.23
CA GLN A 102 -3.46 9.11 17.85
C GLN A 102 -3.57 8.99 16.32
N PHE A 103 -4.02 10.05 15.65
CA PHE A 103 -4.04 10.13 14.20
C PHE A 103 -2.63 10.16 13.62
N ARG A 104 -1.74 11.03 14.12
CA ARG A 104 -0.36 11.07 13.62
C ARG A 104 0.32 9.70 13.75
N GLY A 105 0.21 9.09 14.92
CA GLY A 105 0.91 7.86 15.29
C GLY A 105 0.57 6.64 14.44
N ALA A 106 -0.58 6.58 13.76
CA ALA A 106 -0.93 5.39 12.99
C ALA A 106 -0.20 5.31 11.64
N LEU A 107 0.17 6.45 11.02
CA LEU A 107 0.98 6.53 9.79
C LEU A 107 2.20 7.47 9.90
N ASP A 108 2.85 7.57 11.07
CA ASP A 108 4.06 8.40 11.27
C ASP A 108 5.34 7.67 10.80
N THR A 109 5.69 7.77 9.52
CA THR A 109 6.87 7.09 8.93
C THR A 109 6.79 5.57 9.07
N VAL A 110 5.89 4.96 8.30
CA VAL A 110 5.61 3.52 8.32
C VAL A 110 5.54 2.92 6.93
N ASN A 111 5.59 1.59 6.86
CA ASN A 111 5.24 0.85 5.64
C ASN A 111 3.79 0.38 5.69
N THR A 112 3.20 0.26 4.51
CA THR A 112 1.93 -0.42 4.26
C THR A 112 2.11 -1.37 3.07
N ALA A 113 1.09 -2.16 2.78
CA ALA A 113 1.03 -3.00 1.59
C ALA A 113 -0.28 -2.80 0.85
N SER A 114 -0.33 -3.20 -0.42
CA SER A 114 -1.58 -3.40 -1.13
C SER A 114 -2.45 -4.40 -0.35
N VAL A 115 -3.76 -4.22 -0.42
CA VAL A 115 -4.72 -5.16 0.20
C VAL A 115 -4.47 -6.58 -0.32
N GLU A 116 -4.17 -6.68 -1.61
CA GLU A 116 -3.84 -7.91 -2.33
C GLU A 116 -2.63 -8.63 -1.75
N GLY A 117 -1.64 -7.88 -1.27
CA GLY A 117 -0.35 -8.36 -0.77
C GLY A 117 -0.19 -8.33 0.75
N ALA A 118 -1.19 -7.91 1.52
CA ALA A 118 -1.06 -7.67 2.96
C ALA A 118 -0.54 -8.86 3.76
N LEU A 119 -0.91 -10.09 3.35
CA LEU A 119 -0.49 -11.32 4.02
C LEU A 119 0.91 -11.80 3.62
N MET A 120 1.53 -11.20 2.59
CA MET A 120 2.89 -11.55 2.19
C MET A 120 3.86 -11.35 3.35
N TYR A 121 3.83 -10.20 4.03
CA TYR A 121 4.71 -9.91 5.17
C TYR A 121 4.46 -10.88 6.34
N VAL A 122 3.19 -11.20 6.61
CA VAL A 122 2.83 -12.21 7.62
C VAL A 122 3.50 -13.53 7.30
N GLN A 123 3.34 -14.05 6.08
CA GLN A 123 3.86 -15.36 5.67
C GLN A 123 5.38 -15.40 5.54
N ALA A 124 5.97 -14.44 4.82
CA ALA A 124 7.38 -14.45 4.45
C ALA A 124 8.30 -14.09 5.63
N GLU A 125 7.81 -13.30 6.59
CA GLU A 125 8.64 -12.77 7.67
C GLU A 125 8.02 -12.88 9.06
N GLY A 126 6.69 -12.93 9.17
CA GLY A 126 5.98 -12.82 10.44
C GLY A 126 5.87 -14.11 11.23
N ILE A 127 5.59 -15.23 10.54
CA ILE A 127 5.07 -16.46 11.17
C ILE A 127 5.95 -17.69 11.00
N ASN A 128 7.09 -17.60 10.30
CA ASN A 128 7.94 -18.79 10.14
C ASN A 128 8.44 -19.26 11.50
N TYR A 129 8.05 -20.47 11.89
CA TYR A 129 8.47 -21.11 13.13
C TYR A 129 9.99 -21.08 13.25
N ASN A 130 10.72 -21.45 12.19
CA ASN A 130 12.17 -21.65 12.24
C ASN A 130 13.00 -20.36 12.38
N THR A 131 12.43 -19.18 12.14
CA THR A 131 13.16 -17.89 12.23
C THR A 131 12.97 -17.19 13.58
N ARG A 132 12.24 -17.82 14.50
CA ARG A 132 11.97 -17.29 15.85
C ARG A 132 12.81 -18.02 16.87
N SER A 133 13.23 -17.32 17.91
CA SER A 133 13.96 -17.88 19.06
C SER A 133 13.08 -18.91 19.80
N GLU A 134 13.65 -19.62 20.78
CA GLU A 134 12.86 -20.50 21.64
C GLU A 134 11.97 -19.66 22.57
N GLU A 135 12.50 -18.56 23.08
CA GLU A 135 11.83 -17.64 23.98
C GLU A 135 10.65 -16.90 23.30
N ASP A 136 10.81 -16.52 22.04
CA ASP A 136 9.78 -15.81 21.26
C ASP A 136 8.96 -16.74 20.36
N ARG A 137 9.06 -18.08 20.56
CA ARG A 137 8.47 -19.05 19.63
C ARG A 137 6.97 -18.85 19.43
N CYS A 138 6.27 -18.54 20.52
CA CYS A 138 4.83 -18.33 20.56
C CYS A 138 4.41 -16.85 20.49
N TRP A 139 5.32 -16.03 19.94
CA TRP A 139 5.05 -14.67 19.49
C TRP A 139 5.32 -14.57 17.99
N ARG A 140 4.44 -13.89 17.23
CA ARG A 140 4.76 -13.51 15.86
C ARG A 140 5.83 -12.42 15.86
N LYS A 141 6.67 -12.35 14.83
CA LYS A 141 7.69 -11.28 14.70
C LYS A 141 7.02 -9.93 14.93
N ASN A 142 7.67 -9.04 15.69
CA ASN A 142 7.15 -7.71 16.06
C ASN A 142 5.77 -7.71 16.75
N GLY A 143 5.29 -8.85 17.25
CA GLY A 143 3.98 -8.97 17.89
C GLY A 143 2.80 -8.81 16.94
N MET A 144 2.94 -9.10 15.64
CA MET A 144 1.86 -8.95 14.66
C MET A 144 0.57 -9.66 15.11
N GLN A 145 -0.54 -8.92 15.14
CA GLN A 145 -1.83 -9.41 15.58
C GLN A 145 -2.98 -9.02 14.66
N TYR A 146 -2.85 -7.91 13.92
CA TYR A 146 -3.97 -7.35 13.17
C TYR A 146 -3.55 -7.00 11.74
N VAL A 147 -4.47 -7.19 10.80
CA VAL A 147 -4.43 -6.55 9.49
C VAL A 147 -5.40 -5.37 9.54
N VAL A 148 -4.88 -4.16 9.44
CA VAL A 148 -5.63 -2.90 9.55
C VAL A 148 -5.77 -2.28 8.16
N PHE A 149 -6.99 -1.90 7.79
CA PHE A 149 -7.29 -1.31 6.49
C PHE A 149 -7.36 0.22 6.59
N TYR A 150 -6.63 0.87 5.70
CA TYR A 150 -6.52 2.33 5.61
C TYR A 150 -7.14 2.80 4.29
N ASP A 151 -7.96 3.84 4.37
CA ASP A 151 -8.45 4.63 3.24
C ASP A 151 -7.60 5.89 3.15
N ILE A 152 -6.66 5.88 2.22
CA ILE A 152 -5.59 6.88 2.10
C ILE A 152 -5.89 7.74 0.88
N VAL A 153 -5.66 9.04 1.01
CA VAL A 153 -5.57 9.96 -0.13
C VAL A 153 -4.17 10.54 -0.17
N PHE A 154 -3.58 10.66 -1.35
CA PHE A 154 -2.24 11.21 -1.50
C PHE A 154 -2.07 12.06 -2.75
N ALA A 155 -1.12 12.98 -2.70
CA ALA A 155 -0.62 13.75 -3.83
C ALA A 155 0.91 13.84 -3.69
N GLN A 156 1.66 13.47 -4.72
CA GLN A 156 3.12 13.58 -4.69
C GLN A 156 3.55 15.03 -4.91
N THR A 157 4.75 15.34 -4.44
CA THR A 157 5.43 16.58 -4.80
C THR A 157 5.77 16.59 -6.29
N ASN A 158 5.76 17.77 -6.92
CA ASN A 158 6.16 17.88 -8.32
C ASN A 158 7.63 17.50 -8.52
N GLU A 159 8.48 17.78 -7.53
CA GLU A 159 9.89 17.43 -7.50
C GLU A 159 10.10 15.91 -7.56
N THR A 160 9.29 15.15 -6.82
CA THR A 160 9.33 13.68 -6.83
C THR A 160 8.93 13.13 -8.20
N VAL A 161 7.82 13.61 -8.76
CA VAL A 161 7.37 13.18 -10.09
C VAL A 161 8.38 13.58 -11.17
N ALA A 162 9.01 14.75 -11.04
CA ALA A 162 10.08 15.18 -11.94
C ALA A 162 11.33 14.29 -11.82
N GLU A 163 11.65 13.84 -10.60
CA GLU A 163 12.86 13.04 -10.37
C GLU A 163 12.74 11.62 -10.87
N TYR A 164 11.62 10.95 -10.53
CA TYR A 164 11.41 9.53 -10.80
C TYR A 164 10.55 9.24 -12.03
N GLU A 165 9.90 10.25 -12.62
CA GLU A 165 8.98 10.12 -13.76
C GLU A 165 7.86 9.09 -13.52
N SER A 166 7.44 8.94 -12.27
CA SER A 166 6.44 7.96 -11.80
C SER A 166 5.51 8.58 -10.74
N GLU A 167 4.31 7.99 -10.54
CA GLU A 167 3.38 8.40 -9.47
C GLU A 167 3.91 8.04 -8.07
N TYR A 168 4.89 7.15 -7.98
CA TYR A 168 5.54 6.78 -6.72
C TYR A 168 7.05 6.93 -6.85
N GLY A 169 7.68 7.38 -5.76
CA GLY A 169 9.13 7.23 -5.61
C GLY A 169 9.50 5.77 -5.32
N PRO A 170 10.80 5.47 -5.16
CA PRO A 170 11.24 4.15 -4.72
C PRO A 170 10.71 3.86 -3.31
N MET A 171 10.33 2.61 -3.05
CA MET A 171 9.97 2.18 -1.69
C MET A 171 11.17 2.38 -0.75
N LEU A 172 10.92 3.04 0.36
CA LEU A 172 11.90 3.27 1.42
C LEU A 172 11.49 2.41 2.61
N PRO A 173 12.20 1.31 2.91
CA PRO A 173 11.90 0.53 4.11
C PRO A 173 11.92 1.44 5.35
N MET A 174 10.84 1.39 6.12
CA MET A 174 10.71 2.15 7.37
C MET A 174 10.66 1.23 8.60
N ASP A 175 11.51 1.47 9.59
CA ASP A 175 11.56 0.73 10.85
C ASP A 175 11.56 1.70 12.04
N GLY A 176 10.65 1.50 12.99
CA GLY A 176 10.63 2.27 14.23
C GLY A 176 10.36 3.77 14.07
N GLY A 177 9.67 4.17 12.99
CA GLY A 177 9.35 5.57 12.70
C GLY A 177 10.41 6.31 11.88
N GLN A 178 11.40 5.61 11.36
CA GLN A 178 12.42 6.18 10.47
C GLN A 178 12.63 5.31 9.24
N CYS A 179 13.27 5.88 8.23
CA CYS A 179 13.99 5.13 7.22
C CYS A 179 14.90 4.08 7.85
N THR A 180 14.93 2.88 7.28
CA THR A 180 15.89 1.84 7.66
C THR A 180 17.29 2.29 7.21
N PRO A 181 18.26 2.41 8.13
CA PRO A 181 19.64 2.72 7.76
C PRO A 181 20.22 1.63 6.87
N ILE A 182 20.97 2.00 5.84
CA ILE A 182 21.70 1.06 4.98
C ILE A 182 22.94 0.49 5.69
N SER A 183 23.43 1.18 6.72
CA SER A 183 24.52 0.72 7.58
C SER A 183 24.48 1.43 8.94
N GLY A 184 24.84 0.70 10.00
CA GLY A 184 24.80 1.22 11.37
C GLY A 184 23.42 1.73 11.76
N THR A 185 23.36 2.85 12.48
CA THR A 185 22.09 3.45 12.92
C THR A 185 21.72 4.75 12.20
N ASN A 186 22.69 5.40 11.54
CA ASN A 186 22.56 6.78 11.05
C ASN A 186 23.07 6.97 9.60
N VAL A 187 23.38 5.90 8.87
CA VAL A 187 23.75 5.98 7.45
C VAL A 187 22.52 5.62 6.62
N PHE A 188 21.97 6.61 5.92
CA PHE A 188 20.74 6.46 5.14
C PHE A 188 21.03 6.47 3.64
N SER A 189 20.13 5.89 2.84
CA SER A 189 20.18 5.99 1.39
C SER A 189 20.01 7.44 0.94
N LYS A 190 20.41 7.75 -0.31
CA LYS A 190 20.23 9.10 -0.87
C LYS A 190 18.76 9.48 -0.96
N GLU A 191 17.90 8.52 -1.24
CA GLU A 191 16.45 8.68 -1.35
C GLU A 191 15.80 8.97 0.01
N CYS A 192 16.32 8.40 1.10
CA CYS A 192 15.87 8.77 2.45
C CYS A 192 16.35 10.17 2.83
N VAL A 193 17.57 10.55 2.46
CA VAL A 193 18.08 11.90 2.70
C VAL A 193 17.30 12.94 1.87
N SER A 194 16.88 12.61 0.64
CA SER A 194 16.18 13.55 -0.24
C SER A 194 14.78 13.94 0.24
N LEU A 195 14.20 13.21 1.19
CA LEU A 195 12.92 13.56 1.83
C LEU A 195 12.94 14.97 2.46
N ASN A 196 14.10 15.40 2.97
CA ASN A 196 14.33 16.77 3.43
C ASN A 196 15.51 17.47 2.74
N GLY A 197 16.30 16.72 1.97
CA GLY A 197 17.54 17.20 1.35
C GLY A 197 18.63 17.56 2.35
N ASN A 198 19.80 17.90 1.82
CA ASN A 198 20.91 18.52 2.53
C ASN A 198 21.85 19.23 1.52
N THR A 199 23.05 19.62 1.94
CA THR A 199 24.04 20.30 1.09
C THR A 199 24.59 19.46 -0.07
N SER A 200 24.20 18.20 -0.21
CA SER A 200 24.66 17.29 -1.27
C SER A 200 23.55 16.48 -1.93
N VAL A 201 22.33 16.53 -1.40
CA VAL A 201 21.16 15.79 -1.88
C VAL A 201 19.99 16.77 -2.00
N PRO A 202 19.34 16.89 -3.17
CA PRO A 202 18.18 17.77 -3.33
C PRO A 202 17.05 17.43 -2.37
N ASN A 203 16.31 18.45 -1.94
CA ASN A 203 15.07 18.27 -1.17
C ASN A 203 13.91 18.00 -2.14
N LEU A 204 13.48 16.74 -2.25
CA LEU A 204 12.29 16.34 -3.01
C LEU A 204 11.00 16.55 -2.21
N GLY A 205 11.11 16.71 -0.90
CA GLY A 205 10.01 16.62 0.05
C GLY A 205 9.62 15.18 0.37
N PRO A 206 8.73 15.00 1.37
CA PRO A 206 8.25 13.68 1.75
C PRO A 206 7.40 13.08 0.63
N PHE A 207 7.81 11.94 0.07
CA PHE A 207 7.07 11.26 -0.98
C PHE A 207 6.65 9.86 -0.58
N ILE A 208 5.55 9.37 -1.15
CA ILE A 208 5.18 7.97 -0.98
C ILE A 208 5.99 7.12 -1.94
N GLY A 209 6.68 6.13 -1.39
CA GLY A 209 7.42 5.14 -2.16
C GLY A 209 6.55 3.93 -2.49
N GLY A 210 6.87 3.22 -3.58
CA GLY A 210 6.18 2.00 -3.99
C GLY A 210 7.11 1.01 -4.67
N GLU A 211 6.96 -0.28 -4.37
CA GLU A 211 7.70 -1.36 -5.03
C GLU A 211 6.86 -2.65 -5.09
N SER A 212 6.90 -3.35 -6.23
CA SER A 212 6.28 -4.66 -6.37
C SER A 212 7.05 -5.71 -5.55
N LYS A 213 6.31 -6.54 -4.82
CA LYS A 213 6.81 -7.71 -4.08
C LYS A 213 6.12 -9.00 -4.51
N GLU A 214 5.46 -8.99 -5.66
CA GLU A 214 4.61 -10.10 -6.11
C GLU A 214 5.37 -11.40 -6.42
N THR A 215 6.68 -11.29 -6.67
CA THR A 215 7.56 -12.40 -7.04
C THR A 215 8.44 -12.90 -5.88
N ASP A 216 8.21 -12.49 -4.63
CA ASP A 216 8.97 -13.02 -3.51
C ASP A 216 8.85 -14.55 -3.43
N ALA A 217 9.98 -15.24 -3.54
CA ALA A 217 10.03 -16.70 -3.65
C ALA A 217 9.50 -17.44 -2.39
N ARG A 218 9.40 -16.76 -1.25
CA ARG A 218 8.85 -17.32 0.00
C ARG A 218 7.32 -17.23 0.04
N ALA A 219 6.76 -16.21 -0.61
CA ALA A 219 5.34 -15.89 -0.59
C ALA A 219 4.94 -15.04 -1.81
N PRO A 220 4.81 -15.62 -3.01
CA PRO A 220 4.44 -14.88 -4.20
C PRO A 220 2.95 -14.52 -4.15
N TYR A 221 2.64 -13.28 -3.80
CA TYR A 221 1.26 -12.76 -3.78
C TYR A 221 1.04 -11.90 -5.03
N PRO A 222 0.15 -12.29 -5.96
CA PRO A 222 -0.12 -11.49 -7.16
C PRO A 222 -0.52 -10.06 -6.81
N ASN A 223 0.04 -9.07 -7.52
CA ASN A 223 -0.23 -7.65 -7.30
C ASN A 223 0.14 -7.16 -5.88
N CYS A 224 1.05 -7.85 -5.19
CA CYS A 224 1.60 -7.38 -3.94
C CYS A 224 2.51 -6.17 -4.20
N TRP A 225 2.15 -5.05 -3.61
CA TRP A 225 2.97 -3.84 -3.58
C TRP A 225 3.21 -3.44 -2.15
N TRP A 226 4.43 -3.01 -1.86
CA TRP A 226 4.77 -2.39 -0.60
C TRP A 226 4.95 -0.90 -0.80
N TYR A 227 4.52 -0.13 0.18
CA TYR A 227 4.58 1.31 0.15
C TYR A 227 5.23 1.85 1.41
N SER A 228 5.85 3.02 1.29
CA SER A 228 6.48 3.73 2.39
C SER A 228 5.88 5.13 2.53
N PHE A 229 5.47 5.48 3.74
CA PHE A 229 4.79 6.73 4.08
C PHE A 229 5.65 7.56 5.04
N PRO A 230 6.67 8.28 4.56
CA PRO A 230 7.49 9.15 5.41
C PRO A 230 6.69 10.37 5.87
N ASN A 231 6.69 10.61 7.18
CA ASN A 231 6.24 11.85 7.77
C ASN A 231 7.43 12.72 8.21
N ASN A 232 7.19 13.78 9.00
CA ASN A 232 8.22 14.59 9.63
C ASN A 232 9.33 13.76 10.28
N CYS A 233 10.55 14.30 10.28
CA CYS A 233 11.74 13.66 10.86
C CYS A 233 11.93 12.21 10.41
N PRO A 234 11.88 11.89 9.10
CA PRO A 234 11.90 10.52 8.61
C PRO A 234 13.23 9.80 8.87
N LEU A 235 14.26 10.49 9.37
CA LEU A 235 15.56 9.91 9.74
C LEU A 235 15.70 9.70 11.27
N GLN A 236 14.63 9.93 12.06
CA GLN A 236 14.62 9.79 13.51
C GLN A 236 13.58 8.75 13.93
N LYS A 237 13.95 7.84 14.83
CA LYS A 237 12.99 6.92 15.46
C LYS A 237 11.89 7.70 16.18
N TRP A 238 10.70 7.11 16.34
CA TRP A 238 9.54 7.73 17.01
C TRP A 238 9.90 8.42 18.32
N ALA A 239 10.66 7.76 19.19
CA ALA A 239 11.06 8.28 20.49
C ALA A 239 11.90 9.57 20.43
N ASN A 240 12.52 9.85 19.27
CA ASN A 240 13.39 11.01 19.06
C ASN A 240 12.74 12.09 18.17
N LYS A 241 11.49 11.93 17.75
CA LYS A 241 10.78 12.92 16.94
C LYS A 241 10.17 14.02 17.81
N THR A 242 11.01 14.98 18.19
CA THR A 242 10.60 16.18 18.95
C THR A 242 9.74 17.12 18.09
N GLU A 243 8.91 17.96 18.73
CA GLU A 243 8.15 18.99 18.01
C GLU A 243 9.06 19.95 17.24
N GLU A 244 10.21 20.34 17.81
CA GLU A 244 11.22 21.15 17.11
C GLU A 244 11.70 20.47 15.81
N CYS A 245 11.95 19.16 15.85
CA CYS A 245 12.31 18.42 14.65
C CYS A 245 11.15 18.41 13.65
N ARG A 246 9.91 18.22 14.14
CA ARG A 246 8.73 18.18 13.27
C ARG A 246 8.53 19.50 12.55
N ASP A 247 8.66 20.61 13.26
CA ASP A 247 8.58 21.97 12.73
C ASP A 247 9.70 22.29 11.73
N SER A 248 10.87 21.65 11.87
CA SER A 248 12.01 21.85 10.98
C SER A 248 11.95 21.05 9.67
N THR A 249 10.98 20.14 9.52
CA THR A 249 10.88 19.25 8.36
C THR A 249 9.52 19.38 7.68
N ARG A 250 9.48 19.15 6.36
CA ARG A 250 8.20 19.13 5.65
C ARG A 250 7.34 17.96 6.14
N GLN A 251 6.04 18.19 6.24
CA GLN A 251 5.08 17.18 6.65
C GLN A 251 4.77 16.24 5.49
N GLY A 252 4.73 14.94 5.78
CA GLY A 252 4.17 13.97 4.83
C GLY A 252 2.69 13.78 5.10
N LEU A 253 2.36 13.43 6.35
CA LEU A 253 1.00 13.32 6.82
C LEU A 253 0.41 14.72 7.05
N CYS A 254 -0.69 15.03 6.36
CA CYS A 254 -1.45 16.24 6.55
C CYS A 254 -2.15 16.26 7.91
N ASP A 255 -2.53 17.46 8.37
CA ASP A 255 -3.52 17.63 9.43
C ASP A 255 -4.80 16.82 9.13
N MET A 256 -5.45 16.32 10.18
CA MET A 256 -6.52 15.33 10.10
C MET A 256 -7.63 15.67 9.09
N ASP A 257 -7.98 16.94 8.97
CA ASP A 257 -9.05 17.42 8.10
C ASP A 257 -8.55 18.07 6.80
N THR A 258 -7.28 17.93 6.45
CA THR A 258 -6.65 18.60 5.30
C THR A 258 -6.39 17.64 4.14
N LEU A 259 -6.79 18.05 2.94
CA LEU A 259 -6.57 17.30 1.71
C LEU A 259 -5.11 17.50 1.26
N PRO A 260 -4.36 16.43 0.96
CA PRO A 260 -2.99 16.55 0.47
C PRO A 260 -2.96 17.31 -0.86
N ASP A 261 -1.99 18.21 -0.98
CA ASP A 261 -1.76 19.05 -2.15
C ASP A 261 -0.40 18.77 -2.82
N GLY A 262 0.43 17.92 -2.22
CA GLY A 262 1.79 17.64 -2.70
C GLY A 262 2.79 18.77 -2.38
N ILE A 263 2.39 19.78 -1.61
CA ILE A 263 3.20 20.95 -1.27
C ILE A 263 3.36 21.04 0.24
N SER A 264 2.24 21.25 0.92
CA SER A 264 2.12 21.40 2.38
C SER A 264 2.29 20.05 3.05
N CYS A 265 1.68 19.02 2.45
CA CYS A 265 1.72 17.63 2.87
C CYS A 265 1.38 16.71 1.69
N THR A 266 1.70 15.43 1.80
CA THR A 266 1.59 14.47 0.69
C THR A 266 0.54 13.38 0.88
N TYR A 267 0.08 13.12 2.11
CA TYR A 267 -1.00 12.16 2.33
C TYR A 267 -1.86 12.46 3.54
N ASN A 268 -3.09 11.97 3.50
CA ASN A 268 -4.01 11.89 4.63
C ASN A 268 -4.69 10.51 4.58
N TYR A 269 -5.27 10.07 5.69
CA TYR A 269 -5.93 8.78 5.75
C TYR A 269 -7.10 8.78 6.73
N ARG A 270 -7.87 7.70 6.70
CA ARG A 270 -8.65 7.22 7.84
C ARG A 270 -8.53 5.71 7.94
N ILE A 271 -8.60 5.16 9.14
CA ILE A 271 -8.68 3.72 9.35
C ILE A 271 -10.13 3.28 9.17
N LEU A 272 -10.35 2.30 8.29
CA LEU A 272 -11.68 1.74 8.05
C LEU A 272 -12.04 0.69 9.11
N GLY A 273 -11.06 -0.06 9.59
CA GLY A 273 -11.24 -1.14 10.55
C GLY A 273 -10.11 -2.16 10.44
N TYR A 274 -10.26 -3.29 11.10
CA TYR A 274 -9.21 -4.29 11.18
C TYR A 274 -9.73 -5.71 11.38
N VAL A 275 -8.89 -6.69 11.06
CA VAL A 275 -9.14 -8.12 11.29
C VAL A 275 -8.02 -8.69 12.15
N PRO A 276 -8.32 -9.41 13.25
CA PRO A 276 -7.33 -10.19 13.97
C PRO A 276 -6.82 -11.31 13.07
N ILE A 277 -5.50 -11.47 12.96
CA ILE A 277 -4.88 -12.50 12.12
C ILE A 277 -5.39 -13.88 12.53
N ASP A 278 -5.54 -14.14 13.83
CA ASP A 278 -5.98 -15.44 14.35
C ASP A 278 -7.40 -15.81 13.90
N ASP A 279 -8.29 -14.82 13.77
CA ASP A 279 -9.63 -15.00 13.20
C ASP A 279 -9.55 -15.26 11.70
N ALA A 280 -8.71 -14.51 10.96
CA ALA A 280 -8.57 -14.66 9.51
C ALA A 280 -7.99 -16.02 9.11
N VAL A 281 -6.98 -16.51 9.85
CA VAL A 281 -6.31 -17.78 9.56
C VAL A 281 -7.03 -18.98 10.19
N GLY A 282 -8.02 -18.73 11.05
CA GLY A 282 -8.90 -19.72 11.64
C GLY A 282 -8.37 -20.40 12.91
N ILE A 283 -7.33 -19.87 13.56
CA ILE A 283 -6.80 -20.39 14.84
C ILE A 283 -7.90 -20.39 15.90
N THR A 284 -8.66 -19.30 16.01
CA THR A 284 -9.74 -19.17 17.00
C THR A 284 -10.96 -20.05 16.73
N ALA A 285 -11.01 -20.70 15.56
CA ALA A 285 -12.00 -21.72 15.25
C ALA A 285 -11.53 -23.16 15.57
N MET A 286 -10.24 -23.36 15.88
CA MET A 286 -9.67 -24.66 16.23
C MET A 286 -9.96 -25.00 17.70
N THR A 287 -10.18 -26.29 17.98
CA THR A 287 -10.44 -26.78 19.34
C THR A 287 -9.13 -27.16 20.02
N ASN A 288 -8.90 -26.62 21.21
CA ASN A 288 -7.86 -27.02 22.13
C ASN A 288 -8.20 -28.41 22.69
N LYS A 289 -7.33 -29.39 22.43
CA LYS A 289 -7.57 -30.78 22.85
C LYS A 289 -7.45 -30.99 24.35
N ALA A 290 -6.72 -30.12 25.06
CA ALA A 290 -6.54 -30.21 26.50
C ALA A 290 -7.74 -29.68 27.27
N THR A 291 -8.38 -28.61 26.77
CA THR A 291 -9.49 -27.93 27.46
C THR A 291 -10.87 -28.27 26.87
N GLY A 292 -10.94 -28.69 25.59
CA GLY A 292 -12.18 -28.87 24.85
C GLY A 292 -12.76 -27.56 24.27
N GLU A 293 -12.20 -26.41 24.65
CA GLU A 293 -12.62 -25.08 24.20
C GLU A 293 -11.93 -24.67 22.90
N LYS A 294 -12.34 -23.53 22.34
CA LYS A 294 -11.62 -22.90 21.22
C LYS A 294 -10.37 -22.18 21.71
N TYR A 295 -9.31 -22.17 20.92
CA TYR A 295 -8.13 -21.35 21.24
C TYR A 295 -8.51 -19.87 21.24
N ALA A 296 -8.05 -19.13 22.24
CA ALA A 296 -8.28 -17.69 22.34
C ALA A 296 -7.45 -16.89 21.33
N ASN A 297 -6.23 -17.35 21.03
CA ASN A 297 -5.27 -16.67 20.17
C ASN A 297 -4.12 -17.60 19.71
N PHE A 298 -3.20 -17.07 18.90
CA PHE A 298 -2.01 -17.76 18.43
C PHE A 298 -1.10 -18.25 19.57
N THR A 299 -0.93 -17.46 20.64
CA THR A 299 -0.05 -17.82 21.76
C THR A 299 -0.53 -19.10 22.43
N GLU A 300 -1.81 -19.19 22.77
CA GLU A 300 -2.39 -20.41 23.36
C GLU A 300 -2.27 -21.61 22.41
N PHE A 301 -2.57 -21.40 21.12
CA PHE A 301 -2.42 -22.45 20.10
C PHE A 301 -0.98 -22.98 20.00
N CYS A 302 0.00 -22.08 20.03
CA CYS A 302 1.41 -22.41 19.94
C CYS A 302 1.92 -23.11 21.21
N GLU A 303 1.55 -22.62 22.39
CA GLU A 303 1.93 -23.22 23.68
C GLU A 303 1.35 -24.64 23.85
N ALA A 304 0.20 -24.93 23.22
CA ALA A 304 -0.36 -26.26 23.11
C ALA A 304 0.37 -27.18 22.10
N GLY A 305 1.49 -26.74 21.54
CA GLY A 305 2.30 -27.46 20.54
C GLY A 305 1.87 -27.24 19.09
N GLY A 306 1.00 -26.25 18.83
CA GLY A 306 0.53 -25.89 17.49
C GLY A 306 1.60 -25.21 16.66
N VAL A 307 1.69 -25.56 15.38
CA VAL A 307 2.57 -24.91 14.41
C VAL A 307 1.71 -24.19 13.38
N GLU A 308 1.72 -22.85 13.41
CA GLU A 308 0.98 -22.05 12.43
C GLU A 308 1.61 -22.20 11.04
N PHE A 309 2.92 -22.00 10.94
CA PHE A 309 3.66 -22.09 9.69
C PHE A 309 5.13 -22.39 9.95
N GLN A 310 5.70 -23.31 9.18
CA GLN A 310 7.09 -23.71 9.26
C GLN A 310 7.65 -23.94 7.86
N ALA A 311 8.73 -23.24 7.55
CA ALA A 311 9.48 -23.36 6.30
C ALA A 311 10.99 -23.17 6.55
N SER A 312 11.83 -23.54 5.59
CA SER A 312 13.25 -23.12 5.59
C SER A 312 13.38 -21.60 5.41
N GLU A 313 14.57 -21.04 5.63
CA GLU A 313 14.85 -19.62 5.35
C GLU A 313 14.61 -19.27 3.87
N ALA A 314 14.88 -20.21 2.97
CA ALA A 314 14.60 -20.08 1.54
C ALA A 314 13.11 -20.24 1.18
N GLY A 315 12.22 -20.45 2.17
CA GLY A 315 10.78 -20.58 1.96
C GLY A 315 10.30 -21.98 1.59
N VAL A 316 11.13 -23.02 1.73
CA VAL A 316 10.72 -24.41 1.46
C VAL A 316 9.77 -24.87 2.57
N TRP A 317 8.52 -25.10 2.20
CA TRP A 317 7.45 -25.48 3.12
C TRP A 317 7.70 -26.82 3.82
N ASN A 318 7.39 -26.89 5.11
CA ASN A 318 7.44 -28.12 5.92
C ASN A 318 6.07 -28.45 6.53
N ALA A 319 5.55 -27.56 7.36
CA ALA A 319 4.29 -27.75 8.07
C ALA A 319 3.53 -26.44 8.20
N SER A 320 2.20 -26.51 8.23
CA SER A 320 1.37 -25.35 8.51
C SER A 320 -0.06 -25.74 8.86
N ILE A 321 -0.81 -24.79 9.44
CA ILE A 321 -2.28 -24.89 9.46
C ILE A 321 -2.85 -24.84 8.03
N PRO A 322 -4.10 -25.31 7.81
CA PRO A 322 -4.69 -25.40 6.47
C PRO A 322 -4.71 -24.07 5.70
N PHE A 323 -4.83 -22.94 6.40
CA PHE A 323 -4.83 -21.62 5.77
C PHE A 323 -3.54 -21.33 5.01
N TRP A 324 -2.38 -21.77 5.51
CA TRP A 324 -1.07 -21.47 4.94
C TRP A 324 -0.50 -22.56 4.01
N LYS A 325 -1.31 -23.56 3.63
CA LYS A 325 -0.88 -24.64 2.73
C LYS A 325 -0.55 -24.17 1.30
N ASP A 326 0.54 -24.69 0.71
CA ASP A 326 1.07 -24.29 -0.60
C ASP A 326 1.52 -22.81 -0.65
N PRO A 327 2.49 -22.41 0.20
CA PRO A 327 2.88 -21.00 0.39
C PRO A 327 3.53 -20.35 -0.85
N GLN A 328 4.14 -21.17 -1.72
CA GLN A 328 4.78 -20.71 -2.95
C GLN A 328 3.82 -20.68 -4.16
N ASN A 329 2.55 -21.05 -3.97
CA ASN A 329 1.55 -21.03 -5.04
C ASN A 329 0.81 -19.68 -5.05
N ALA A 330 1.02 -18.91 -6.11
CA ALA A 330 0.44 -17.57 -6.27
C ALA A 330 -1.10 -17.57 -6.28
N THR A 331 -1.74 -18.58 -6.86
CA THR A 331 -3.20 -18.74 -6.84
C THR A 331 -3.71 -19.01 -5.43
N ALA A 332 -3.02 -19.87 -4.67
CA ALA A 332 -3.37 -20.13 -3.28
C ALA A 332 -3.22 -18.85 -2.42
N ASN A 333 -2.17 -18.06 -2.67
CA ASN A 333 -1.94 -16.78 -1.99
C ASN A 333 -3.04 -15.75 -2.32
N ALA A 334 -3.46 -15.65 -3.58
CA ALA A 334 -4.62 -14.83 -3.95
C ALA A 334 -5.91 -15.28 -3.23
N VAL A 335 -6.14 -16.59 -3.08
CA VAL A 335 -7.28 -17.12 -2.32
C VAL A 335 -7.20 -16.75 -0.83
N ARG A 336 -6.01 -16.72 -0.22
CA ARG A 336 -5.84 -16.27 1.18
C ARG A 336 -6.25 -14.80 1.34
N THR A 337 -5.88 -13.94 0.40
CA THR A 337 -6.34 -12.55 0.37
C THR A 337 -7.87 -12.48 0.29
N GLN A 338 -8.52 -13.28 -0.55
CA GLN A 338 -9.98 -13.33 -0.60
C GLN A 338 -10.61 -13.79 0.72
N LYS A 339 -9.96 -14.74 1.42
CA LYS A 339 -10.40 -15.17 2.76
C LYS A 339 -10.26 -14.06 3.80
N LEU A 340 -9.17 -13.29 3.79
CA LEU A 340 -8.99 -12.11 4.65
C LEU A 340 -10.11 -11.07 4.43
N LEU A 341 -10.39 -10.75 3.16
CA LEU A 341 -11.47 -9.82 2.81
C LEU A 341 -12.85 -10.35 3.22
N SER A 342 -13.08 -11.66 3.05
CA SER A 342 -14.31 -12.32 3.49
C SER A 342 -14.44 -12.30 5.02
N ALA A 343 -13.34 -12.49 5.75
CA ALA A 343 -13.33 -12.39 7.21
C ALA A 343 -13.71 -10.97 7.66
N TYR A 344 -13.16 -9.93 7.04
CA TYR A 344 -13.54 -8.55 7.32
C TYR A 344 -15.02 -8.28 7.02
N ALA A 345 -15.49 -8.66 5.84
CA ALA A 345 -16.88 -8.46 5.46
C ALA A 345 -17.86 -9.22 6.38
N ASN A 346 -17.53 -10.45 6.78
CA ASN A 346 -18.33 -11.24 7.71
C ASN A 346 -18.33 -10.66 9.12
N LEU A 347 -17.21 -10.13 9.59
CA LEU A 347 -17.09 -9.42 10.85
C LEU A 347 -18.06 -8.22 10.89
N LEU A 348 -18.05 -7.40 9.84
CA LEU A 348 -18.97 -6.24 9.73
C LEU A 348 -20.43 -6.68 9.66
N LYS A 349 -20.74 -7.69 8.83
CA LYS A 349 -22.10 -8.18 8.62
C LYS A 349 -22.70 -8.82 9.87
N SER A 350 -21.91 -9.59 10.61
CA SER A 350 -22.36 -10.32 11.79
C SER A 350 -22.23 -9.52 13.08
N ASN A 351 -21.43 -8.44 13.06
CA ASN A 351 -21.02 -7.67 14.23
C ASN A 351 -20.40 -8.54 15.33
N LYS A 352 -19.62 -9.56 14.94
CA LYS A 352 -19.01 -10.56 15.82
C LYS A 352 -17.56 -10.83 15.44
N SER A 353 -16.73 -11.01 16.46
CA SER A 353 -15.36 -11.52 16.38
C SER A 353 -15.10 -12.29 17.68
N SER A 354 -14.13 -13.21 17.65
CA SER A 354 -13.69 -13.87 18.89
C SER A 354 -12.75 -12.98 19.73
N GLN A 355 -12.22 -11.91 19.14
CA GLN A 355 -11.17 -11.07 19.73
C GLN A 355 -11.48 -9.57 19.69
N ILE A 356 -12.60 -9.15 19.09
CA ILE A 356 -13.01 -7.76 19.02
C ILE A 356 -14.42 -7.61 19.58
N GLU A 357 -14.58 -6.65 20.48
CA GLU A 357 -15.89 -6.32 21.03
C GLU A 357 -16.85 -5.80 19.96
N SER A 358 -18.09 -6.26 20.00
CA SER A 358 -19.17 -5.82 19.11
C SER A 358 -19.45 -4.31 19.15
N ALA A 359 -19.03 -3.59 20.20
CA ALA A 359 -19.12 -2.14 20.25
C ALA A 359 -18.12 -1.49 19.29
N VAL A 360 -16.86 -1.95 19.29
CA VAL A 360 -15.80 -1.47 18.40
C VAL A 360 -16.11 -1.78 16.93
N ILE A 361 -16.63 -2.98 16.65
CA ILE A 361 -16.98 -3.40 15.27
C ILE A 361 -18.00 -2.45 14.63
N ARG A 362 -18.94 -1.88 15.41
CA ARG A 362 -19.96 -0.95 14.89
C ARG A 362 -19.38 0.33 14.31
N HIS A 363 -18.17 0.71 14.68
CA HIS A 363 -17.49 1.89 14.15
C HIS A 363 -16.69 1.60 12.88
N MET A 364 -16.47 0.31 12.56
CA MET A 364 -15.74 -0.09 11.36
C MET A 364 -16.59 0.10 10.09
N GLN A 365 -15.92 0.38 8.98
CA GLN A 365 -16.54 0.70 7.70
C GLN A 365 -16.17 -0.34 6.64
N PRO A 366 -17.10 -0.68 5.72
CA PRO A 366 -16.78 -1.55 4.61
C PRO A 366 -15.70 -0.91 3.73
N LEU A 367 -14.89 -1.76 3.08
CA LEU A 367 -13.97 -1.27 2.05
C LEU A 367 -14.79 -0.76 0.85
N PRO A 368 -14.44 0.38 0.24
CA PRO A 368 -15.04 0.79 -1.01
C PRO A 368 -14.71 -0.21 -2.11
N THR A 369 -15.59 -0.35 -3.09
CA THR A 369 -15.30 -1.22 -4.24
C THR A 369 -14.20 -0.62 -5.12
N VAL A 370 -13.47 -1.47 -5.84
CA VAL A 370 -12.47 -1.03 -6.82
C VAL A 370 -13.10 -0.11 -7.87
N ALA A 371 -14.34 -0.39 -8.30
CA ALA A 371 -15.05 0.45 -9.26
C ALA A 371 -15.33 1.87 -8.71
N GLU A 372 -15.70 1.98 -7.43
CA GLU A 372 -15.90 3.28 -6.77
C GLU A 372 -14.58 4.06 -6.62
N LEU A 373 -13.48 3.36 -6.32
CA LEU A 373 -12.15 3.98 -6.27
C LEU A 373 -11.74 4.49 -7.65
N THR A 374 -11.81 3.64 -8.68
CA THR A 374 -11.45 4.00 -10.05
C THR A 374 -12.31 5.15 -10.58
N ALA A 375 -13.60 5.16 -10.28
CA ALA A 375 -14.51 6.26 -10.68
C ALA A 375 -14.27 7.56 -9.90
N GLY A 376 -13.79 7.47 -8.66
CA GLY A 376 -13.51 8.62 -7.80
C GLY A 376 -12.12 9.24 -8.03
N ASN A 377 -11.19 8.48 -8.59
CA ASN A 377 -9.82 8.90 -8.81
C ASN A 377 -9.63 9.68 -10.12
N PRO A 378 -8.63 10.58 -10.17
CA PRO A 378 -8.27 11.26 -11.40
C PRO A 378 -7.69 10.26 -12.43
N PRO A 379 -7.91 10.48 -13.73
CA PRO A 379 -7.16 9.80 -14.78
C PRO A 379 -5.65 9.89 -14.57
N CYS A 380 -4.93 8.82 -14.92
CA CYS A 380 -3.50 8.69 -14.68
C CYS A 380 -2.63 9.73 -15.38
N TYR A 381 -3.05 10.26 -16.54
CA TYR A 381 -2.31 11.29 -17.27
C TYR A 381 -2.18 12.61 -16.48
N PHE A 382 -2.92 12.81 -15.39
CA PHE A 382 -2.71 13.94 -14.48
C PHE A 382 -1.55 13.75 -13.49
N ASN A 383 -1.01 12.55 -13.36
CA ASN A 383 0.01 12.25 -12.34
C ASN A 383 1.22 11.52 -12.91
N VAL A 384 1.08 10.88 -14.07
CA VAL A 384 2.10 10.06 -14.71
C VAL A 384 2.28 10.50 -16.15
N LYS A 385 3.49 10.96 -16.47
CA LYS A 385 3.86 11.45 -17.81
C LYS A 385 3.66 10.39 -18.90
N ASP A 386 4.03 9.13 -18.65
CA ASP A 386 3.87 8.04 -19.62
C ASP A 386 2.40 7.73 -19.97
N CYS A 387 1.46 8.17 -19.13
CA CYS A 387 0.03 8.04 -19.39
C CYS A 387 -0.53 9.14 -20.29
N ASP A 388 0.26 10.16 -20.62
CA ASP A 388 0.00 11.10 -21.71
C ASP A 388 0.34 10.45 -23.06
N SER A 389 -0.39 9.39 -23.40
CA SER A 389 -0.13 8.49 -24.53
C SER A 389 -1.42 8.13 -25.28
N GLU A 390 -1.29 7.56 -26.48
CA GLU A 390 -2.42 7.25 -27.39
C GLU A 390 -3.56 6.48 -26.71
N PHE A 391 -3.23 5.49 -25.89
CA PHE A 391 -4.21 4.65 -25.17
C PHE A 391 -4.36 5.04 -23.70
N GLY A 392 -3.50 5.95 -23.22
CA GLY A 392 -3.40 6.34 -21.83
C GLY A 392 -3.12 5.18 -20.88
N CYS A 393 -3.70 5.25 -19.70
CA CYS A 393 -3.50 4.27 -18.64
C CYS A 393 -4.83 3.93 -17.96
N LYS A 394 -4.81 2.87 -17.15
CA LYS A 394 -5.92 2.45 -16.30
C LYS A 394 -5.51 2.36 -14.83
N ARG A 395 -6.49 2.49 -13.93
CA ARG A 395 -6.37 2.22 -12.49
C ARG A 395 -7.18 1.00 -12.12
N GLU A 396 -6.55 0.07 -11.43
CA GLU A 396 -7.16 -1.20 -11.01
C GLU A 396 -6.79 -1.50 -9.55
N LEU A 397 -7.48 -2.50 -8.96
CA LEU A 397 -7.21 -3.01 -7.62
C LEU A 397 -7.39 -1.97 -6.51
N TYR A 398 -7.14 -2.33 -5.25
CA TYR A 398 -7.28 -1.41 -4.12
C TYR A 398 -6.18 -0.35 -4.08
N GLY A 399 -4.97 -0.68 -4.56
CA GLY A 399 -3.84 0.24 -4.65
C GLY A 399 -3.96 1.29 -5.77
N GLN A 400 -4.88 1.10 -6.73
CA GLN A 400 -5.21 2.07 -7.79
C GLN A 400 -4.00 2.52 -8.61
N MET A 401 -3.00 1.67 -8.78
CA MET A 401 -1.79 2.01 -9.53
C MET A 401 -2.10 2.23 -11.01
N CYS A 402 -1.39 3.17 -11.62
CA CYS A 402 -1.48 3.43 -13.05
C CYS A 402 -0.71 2.39 -13.85
N THR A 403 -1.42 1.72 -14.76
CA THR A 403 -0.83 0.78 -15.72
C THR A 403 -1.02 1.30 -17.12
N LEU A 404 0.08 1.41 -17.87
CA LEU A 404 0.08 1.84 -19.27
C LEU A 404 -0.72 0.88 -20.15
N CYS A 405 -1.59 1.45 -20.98
CA CYS A 405 -2.37 0.69 -21.95
C CYS A 405 -1.64 0.62 -23.29
N ASN A 406 -1.74 -0.54 -23.95
CA ASN A 406 -1.19 -0.77 -25.28
C ASN A 406 -2.27 -0.86 -26.38
N SER A 407 -3.53 -0.64 -26.00
CA SER A 407 -4.70 -0.67 -26.88
C SER A 407 -5.89 -0.01 -26.20
N THR A 408 -6.94 0.28 -26.96
CA THR A 408 -8.23 0.74 -26.43
C THR A 408 -8.97 -0.40 -25.73
N ALA A 409 -8.59 -0.68 -24.48
CA ALA A 409 -9.24 -1.68 -23.64
C ALA A 409 -10.10 -1.02 -22.55
N THR A 410 -10.98 -1.80 -21.92
CA THR A 410 -11.83 -1.32 -20.81
C THR A 410 -10.98 -0.71 -19.69
N GLY A 411 -11.33 0.51 -19.29
CA GLY A 411 -10.66 1.25 -18.22
C GLY A 411 -9.42 2.04 -18.66
N CYS A 412 -8.95 1.88 -19.91
CA CYS A 412 -7.88 2.70 -20.47
C CYS A 412 -8.40 4.09 -20.83
N VAL A 413 -7.84 5.13 -20.21
CA VAL A 413 -8.27 6.51 -20.37
C VAL A 413 -7.13 7.34 -20.96
N PRO A 414 -7.17 7.68 -22.27
CA PRO A 414 -6.22 8.59 -22.87
C PRO A 414 -6.46 10.04 -22.44
N PRO A 415 -5.43 10.90 -22.51
CA PRO A 415 -5.57 12.35 -22.37
C PRO A 415 -6.48 12.91 -23.49
N PRO A 416 -7.22 14.01 -23.25
CA PRO A 416 -7.89 14.72 -24.34
C PRO A 416 -6.87 15.39 -25.27
N GLU A 417 -7.23 15.65 -26.53
CA GLU A 417 -6.30 16.18 -27.56
C GLU A 417 -5.58 17.49 -27.19
N ASN A 418 -6.17 18.29 -26.28
CA ASN A 418 -5.62 19.57 -25.84
C ASN A 418 -4.83 19.48 -24.52
N PHE A 419 -4.60 18.28 -24.00
CA PHE A 419 -3.77 18.06 -22.82
C PHE A 419 -2.34 17.74 -23.22
N THR A 420 -1.41 18.18 -22.38
CA THR A 420 -0.01 17.78 -22.45
C THR A 420 0.50 17.77 -21.02
N PHE A 421 1.14 16.68 -20.62
CA PHE A 421 1.76 16.59 -19.30
C PHE A 421 2.81 17.69 -19.17
N PRO A 422 2.75 18.54 -18.13
CA PRO A 422 3.68 19.65 -18.01
C PRO A 422 5.09 19.15 -17.72
N THR A 423 6.09 19.87 -18.21
CA THR A 423 7.47 19.66 -17.77
C THR A 423 7.61 20.16 -16.34
N LEU A 424 7.89 19.26 -15.42
CA LEU A 424 8.10 19.56 -14.00
C LEU A 424 9.58 19.85 -13.74
N ALA A 425 9.84 20.82 -12.86
CA ALA A 425 11.22 21.16 -12.46
C ALA A 425 11.73 20.13 -11.44
N LYS A 426 12.94 19.60 -11.68
CA LYS A 426 13.65 18.80 -10.68
C LYS A 426 14.13 19.68 -9.53
N ALA A 427 14.14 19.13 -8.32
CA ALA A 427 14.77 19.80 -7.18
C ALA A 427 16.28 19.95 -7.41
N VAL A 428 16.84 21.04 -6.90
CA VAL A 428 18.29 21.31 -6.92
C VAL A 428 18.83 21.33 -5.50
N VAL A 429 20.11 21.00 -5.35
CA VAL A 429 20.80 21.12 -4.05
C VAL A 429 20.85 22.58 -3.65
N THR A 430 20.38 22.88 -2.45
CA THR A 430 20.51 24.21 -1.86
C THR A 430 21.95 24.38 -1.39
N VAL A 431 22.74 25.19 -2.09
CA VAL A 431 24.07 25.58 -1.62
C VAL A 431 23.88 26.81 -0.74
N ASP A 432 24.16 26.69 0.56
CA ASP A 432 24.11 27.83 1.46
C ASP A 432 25.02 28.94 0.94
N ALA A 433 24.45 30.10 0.61
CA ALA A 433 25.17 31.28 0.16
C ALA A 433 25.94 31.98 1.30
N THR A 434 26.37 31.25 2.32
CA THR A 434 27.10 31.74 3.50
C THR A 434 28.47 31.10 3.64
N THR A 435 29.22 31.06 2.54
CA THR A 435 30.68 31.21 2.59
C THR A 435 31.05 32.45 1.80
N GLY A 436 31.27 33.55 2.53
CA GLY A 436 31.74 34.80 1.97
C GLY A 436 33.02 34.59 1.17
N SER A 437 33.02 35.09 -0.06
CA SER A 437 34.22 35.67 -0.63
C SER A 437 33.87 37.06 -1.09
N THR A 438 34.36 38.01 -0.30
CA THR A 438 34.55 39.40 -0.63
C THR A 438 35.29 39.51 -1.96
N ALA A 439 34.58 39.92 -3.01
CA ALA A 439 35.19 40.54 -4.17
C ALA A 439 34.25 41.65 -4.65
N SER A 440 34.50 42.84 -4.11
CA SER A 440 34.04 44.08 -4.71
C SER A 440 34.57 44.19 -6.13
N SER A 441 33.68 44.38 -7.10
CA SER A 441 33.78 45.50 -8.04
C SER A 441 32.57 45.52 -8.97
N SER A 442 31.71 46.50 -8.72
CA SER A 442 30.84 47.14 -9.71
C SER A 442 31.59 47.48 -11.00
N VAL A 443 31.04 47.13 -12.17
CA VAL A 443 30.87 48.07 -13.30
C VAL A 443 29.77 47.57 -14.24
N LEU A 444 28.74 48.39 -14.44
CA LEU A 444 27.88 48.38 -15.63
C LEU A 444 28.72 48.74 -16.86
N ALA A 445 28.62 47.99 -17.96
CA ALA A 445 29.08 48.48 -19.26
C ALA A 445 28.06 48.16 -20.34
N ALA A 446 27.24 49.18 -20.66
CA ALA A 446 26.56 49.32 -21.93
C ALA A 446 27.60 49.42 -23.06
N GLY A 447 27.24 48.88 -24.23
CA GLY A 447 28.14 48.74 -25.36
C GLY A 447 28.60 50.04 -25.98
N VAL A 448 29.85 50.04 -26.45
CA VAL A 448 30.32 50.82 -27.60
C VAL A 448 31.36 49.97 -28.34
N ALA A 449 31.14 49.80 -29.64
CA ALA A 449 32.05 49.16 -30.58
C ALA A 449 33.25 50.07 -30.88
N VAL A 450 34.49 49.55 -30.80
CA VAL A 450 35.62 50.07 -31.59
C VAL A 450 36.63 48.94 -31.90
N ALA A 451 36.91 48.83 -33.20
CA ALA A 451 38.01 48.23 -33.95
C ALA A 451 39.12 47.42 -33.22
N SER A 452 39.28 46.18 -33.69
CA SER A 452 40.47 45.35 -33.52
C SER A 452 41.69 45.99 -34.17
N VAL A 453 42.73 46.25 -33.38
CA VAL A 453 44.11 46.39 -33.88
C VAL A 453 44.95 45.31 -33.21
N VAL A 454 45.51 44.45 -34.07
CA VAL A 454 46.49 43.43 -33.74
C VAL A 454 47.84 44.12 -33.50
N LEU A 455 48.47 43.90 -32.34
CA LEU A 455 49.93 43.97 -32.26
C LEU A 455 50.48 43.05 -31.16
N SER A 456 51.21 42.04 -31.63
CA SER A 456 51.99 41.06 -30.88
C SER A 456 53.27 41.67 -30.31
N VAL A 457 53.65 41.37 -29.05
CA VAL A 457 55.02 41.23 -28.49
C VAL A 457 54.85 40.55 -27.11
N LEU A 458 55.13 39.26 -26.89
CA LEU A 458 56.41 38.56 -26.62
C LEU A 458 57.24 39.08 -25.41
N LEU A 459 57.34 38.20 -24.40
CA LEU A 459 58.51 37.91 -23.54
C LEU A 459 58.99 38.98 -22.52
N ALA A 460 58.86 38.65 -21.24
CA ALA A 460 59.95 38.10 -20.42
C ALA A 460 59.37 37.37 -19.20
#